data_AF-A0A351FP41-F1
#
_entry.id   AF-A0A351FP41-F1
#
_cell.length_a   1.000
_cell.length_b   1.000
_cell.length_c   1.000
_cell.angle_alpha   90.00
_cell.angle_beta   90.00
_cell.angle_gamma   90.00
#
_symmetry.space_group_name_H-M   'P 1'
#
loop_
_entity.id
_entity.type
_entity.pdbx_description
1 polymer ?
#
loop_
_entity_poly.entity_id
_entity_poly.type
_entity_poly.pdbx_seq_one_letter_code
_entity_poly.pdbx_strand_id
1 'polypeptide(L)'
;MLSGRVADADDVARPTRVRGGLLALYDFTSANKKMVADRSGVGQPLALRVTDPAVARQTPTGLEIRGRTMVASEQPALKITRAIQRTGALTVEAWLHP
;
A
#
# COMPACT_ATOMS: atom_id res chain seq x y z
N MET A 1 -23.25 -43.41 1.37
CA MET A 1 -23.39 -42.00 0.95
C MET A 1 -22.02 -41.35 1.05
N LEU A 2 -21.37 -41.08 -0.09
CA LEU A 2 -20.10 -40.34 -0.13
C LEU A 2 -20.44 -38.85 -0.14
N SER A 3 -20.14 -38.12 0.95
CA SER A 3 -20.14 -36.66 0.92
C SER A 3 -18.73 -36.20 0.58
N GLY A 4 -18.57 -35.75 -0.67
CA GLY A 4 -17.33 -35.18 -1.18
C GLY A 4 -16.93 -33.95 -0.38
N ARG A 5 -15.66 -33.92 0.00
CA ARG A 5 -14.97 -32.75 0.53
C ARG A 5 -14.97 -31.69 -0.57
N VAL A 6 -15.76 -30.64 -0.38
CA VAL A 6 -15.56 -29.37 -1.10
C VAL A 6 -14.18 -28.88 -0.70
N ALA A 7 -13.22 -29.03 -1.61
CA ALA A 7 -11.96 -28.33 -1.49
C ALA A 7 -12.29 -26.86 -1.76
N ASP A 8 -12.32 -26.05 -0.70
CA ASP A 8 -12.46 -24.60 -0.81
C ASP A 8 -11.40 -24.07 -1.78
N ALA A 9 -11.85 -23.41 -2.84
CA ALA A 9 -11.03 -22.84 -3.91
C ALA A 9 -10.25 -21.59 -3.48
N ASP A 10 -10.12 -21.34 -2.18
CA ASP A 10 -9.52 -20.13 -1.61
C ASP A 10 -8.14 -20.34 -0.96
N ASP A 11 -7.61 -21.57 -0.94
CA ASP A 11 -6.26 -21.86 -0.44
C ASP A 11 -5.18 -21.68 -1.53
N VAL A 12 -5.30 -20.62 -2.32
CA VAL A 12 -4.11 -20.09 -3.02
C VAL A 12 -3.32 -19.40 -1.93
N ALA A 13 -2.34 -20.11 -1.34
CA ALA A 13 -1.42 -19.57 -0.36
C ALA A 13 -0.88 -18.24 -0.88
N ARG A 14 -1.44 -17.12 -0.39
CA ARG A 14 -0.97 -15.79 -0.77
C ARG A 14 0.48 -15.75 -0.33
N PRO A 15 1.43 -15.45 -1.24
CA PRO A 15 2.83 -15.42 -0.85
C PRO A 15 2.95 -14.52 0.38
N THR A 16 3.53 -15.07 1.45
CA THR A 16 3.70 -14.34 2.71
C THR A 16 4.46 -13.07 2.38
N ARG A 17 3.80 -11.92 2.51
CA ARG A 17 4.43 -10.62 2.22
C ARG A 17 5.73 -10.53 3.01
N VAL A 18 6.82 -10.14 2.35
CA VAL A 18 8.09 -9.87 3.01
C VAL A 18 7.86 -8.78 4.05
N ARG A 19 8.02 -9.13 5.33
CA ARG A 19 7.87 -8.20 6.46
C ARG A 19 9.21 -7.65 6.96
N GLY A 20 10.31 -8.36 6.70
CA GLY A 20 11.65 -7.91 7.08
C GLY A 20 12.01 -6.61 6.37
N GLY A 21 12.36 -5.58 7.14
CA GLY A 21 12.72 -4.26 6.58
C GLY A 21 11.57 -3.43 6.01
N LEU A 22 10.32 -3.91 6.10
CA LEU A 22 9.15 -3.15 5.63
C LEU A 22 8.95 -1.89 6.50
N LEU A 23 8.79 -0.73 5.86
CA LEU A 23 8.59 0.54 6.56
C LEU A 23 7.25 1.20 6.25
N ALA A 24 6.72 1.00 5.04
CA ALA A 24 5.43 1.53 4.60
C ALA A 24 4.78 0.56 3.62
N LEU A 25 3.45 0.50 3.62
CA LEU A 25 2.69 -0.34 2.70
C LEU A 25 1.38 0.35 2.32
N TYR A 26 1.17 0.58 1.03
CA TYR A 26 -0.05 1.18 0.50
C TYR A 26 -0.69 0.21 -0.49
N ASP A 27 -1.87 -0.30 -0.14
CA ASP A 27 -2.64 -1.24 -0.98
C ASP A 27 -3.73 -0.56 -1.81
N PHE A 28 -3.95 0.75 -1.60
CA PHE A 28 -4.94 1.59 -2.27
C PHE A 28 -6.40 1.09 -2.17
N THR A 29 -6.73 0.19 -1.24
CA THR A 29 -8.06 -0.46 -1.15
C THR A 29 -9.15 0.38 -0.46
N SER A 30 -8.83 1.61 -0.04
CA SER A 30 -9.43 2.21 1.15
C SER A 30 -10.73 3.04 1.01
N ALA A 31 -11.59 2.99 0.00
CA ALA A 31 -12.82 3.83 -0.19
C ALA A 31 -12.72 5.38 -0.06
N ASN A 32 -11.71 5.94 0.62
CA ASN A 32 -11.48 7.36 0.84
C ASN A 32 -10.63 7.91 -0.32
N LYS A 33 -11.25 8.75 -1.15
CA LYS A 33 -10.60 9.34 -2.33
C LYS A 33 -9.47 10.31 -1.99
N LYS A 34 -9.41 10.83 -0.76
CA LYS A 34 -8.46 11.87 -0.35
C LYS A 34 -7.23 11.32 0.37
N MET A 35 -7.36 10.16 1.02
CA MET A 35 -6.35 9.60 1.91
C MET A 35 -6.10 8.13 1.60
N VAL A 36 -4.83 7.76 1.49
CA VAL A 36 -4.38 6.38 1.38
C VAL A 36 -3.70 6.01 2.70
N ALA A 37 -4.27 5.02 3.40
CA ALA A 37 -3.74 4.58 4.68
C ALA A 37 -2.44 3.77 4.50
N ASP A 38 -1.49 3.99 5.41
CA ASP A 38 -0.34 3.10 5.57
C ASP A 38 -0.75 1.84 6.34
N ARG A 39 -0.63 0.69 5.70
CA ARG A 39 -1.00 -0.64 6.20
C ARG A 39 0.19 -1.44 6.70
N SER A 40 1.37 -0.84 6.82
CA SER A 40 2.59 -1.54 7.27
C SER A 40 2.48 -2.07 8.70
N GLY A 41 1.74 -1.39 9.58
CA GLY A 41 1.74 -1.67 11.02
C GLY A 41 3.09 -1.35 11.69
N VAL A 42 3.95 -0.56 11.04
CA VAL A 42 5.30 -0.24 11.52
C VAL A 42 5.36 1.20 12.00
N GLY A 43 5.65 1.40 13.28
CA GLY A 43 5.79 2.73 13.87
C GLY A 43 4.54 3.60 13.72
N GLN A 44 4.72 4.92 13.66
CA GLN A 44 3.63 5.84 13.34
C GLN A 44 3.17 5.66 11.89
N PRO A 45 1.85 5.53 11.63
CA PRO A 45 1.31 5.41 10.27
C PRO A 45 1.68 6.63 9.42
N LEU A 46 2.15 6.40 8.20
CA LEU A 46 2.52 7.45 7.25
C LEU A 46 1.46 7.55 6.14
N ALA A 47 0.25 8.00 6.46
CA ALA A 47 -0.81 8.11 5.45
C ALA A 47 -0.43 9.10 4.34
N LEU A 48 -0.85 8.79 3.10
CA LEU A 48 -0.62 9.64 1.93
C LEU A 48 -1.89 10.42 1.60
N ARG A 49 -1.71 11.71 1.30
CA ARG A 49 -2.77 12.58 0.79
C ARG A 49 -2.67 12.68 -0.72
N VAL A 50 -3.84 12.59 -1.36
CA VAL A 50 -4.02 13.00 -2.75
C VAL A 50 -4.39 14.49 -2.77
N THR A 51 -3.55 15.33 -3.37
CA THR A 51 -3.76 16.80 -3.37
C THR A 51 -5.02 17.20 -4.12
N ASP A 52 -5.22 16.63 -5.31
CA ASP A 52 -6.45 16.78 -6.09
C ASP A 52 -7.16 15.41 -6.21
N PRO A 53 -8.18 15.15 -5.38
CA PRO A 53 -8.95 13.90 -5.44
C PRO A 53 -9.97 13.87 -6.59
N ALA A 54 -10.21 14.96 -7.31
CA ALA A 54 -11.14 14.96 -8.46
C ALA A 54 -10.54 14.20 -9.66
N VAL A 55 -9.21 14.19 -9.77
CA VAL A 55 -8.46 13.50 -10.83
C VAL A 55 -7.87 12.16 -10.38
N ALA A 56 -8.28 11.64 -9.22
CA ALA A 56 -7.81 10.37 -8.69
C ALA A 56 -8.99 9.48 -8.24
N ARG A 57 -8.89 8.17 -8.50
CA ARG A 57 -9.97 7.23 -8.20
C ARG A 57 -9.45 5.92 -7.60
N GLN A 58 -10.01 5.60 -6.43
CA GLN A 58 -10.07 4.24 -5.84
C GLN A 58 -10.51 3.20 -6.89
N THR A 59 -9.69 2.20 -7.23
CA THR A 59 -10.13 1.03 -8.00
C THR A 59 -9.98 -0.24 -7.17
N PRO A 60 -10.64 -1.36 -7.54
CA PRO A 60 -10.44 -2.63 -6.83
C PRO A 60 -8.99 -3.14 -6.81
N THR A 61 -8.14 -2.65 -7.72
CA THR A 61 -6.78 -3.13 -7.93
C THR A 61 -5.71 -2.06 -7.64
N GLY A 62 -6.08 -0.82 -7.32
CA GLY A 62 -5.11 0.25 -7.14
C GLY A 62 -5.70 1.66 -7.06
N LEU A 63 -4.86 2.64 -7.36
CA LEU A 63 -5.22 4.06 -7.47
C LEU A 63 -5.03 4.50 -8.92
N GLU A 64 -6.14 4.87 -9.58
CA GLU A 64 -6.11 5.43 -10.93
C GLU A 64 -5.92 6.95 -10.86
N ILE A 65 -4.99 7.48 -11.64
CA ILE A 65 -4.70 8.93 -11.74
C ILE A 65 -4.99 9.38 -13.18
N ARG A 66 -5.94 10.30 -13.35
CA ARG A 66 -6.46 10.78 -14.65
C ARG A 66 -6.02 12.19 -15.00
N GLY A 67 -5.21 12.82 -14.15
CA GLY A 67 -4.77 14.19 -14.31
C GLY A 67 -3.65 14.53 -13.33
N ARG A 68 -3.16 15.76 -13.41
CA ARG A 68 -2.04 16.23 -12.59
C ARG A 68 -2.45 16.29 -11.12
N THR A 69 -1.85 15.44 -10.28
CA THR A 69 -2.02 15.45 -8.82
C THR A 69 -0.73 15.00 -8.14
N MET A 70 -0.65 15.18 -6.83
CA MET A 70 0.46 14.69 -5.99
C MET A 70 -0.13 13.70 -4.98
N VAL A 71 0.58 12.60 -4.74
CA VAL A 71 0.25 11.62 -3.71
C VAL A 71 1.46 11.51 -2.78
N ALA A 72 1.37 12.12 -1.60
CA ALA A 72 2.50 12.25 -0.69
C ALA A 72 2.06 12.27 0.78
N SER A 73 2.95 11.91 1.69
CA SER A 73 2.69 12.09 3.12
C SER A 73 2.71 13.58 3.47
N GLU A 74 1.75 14.04 4.27
CA GLU A 74 1.74 15.43 4.75
C GLU A 74 2.76 15.68 5.85
N GLN A 75 3.05 14.63 6.62
CA GLN A 75 4.03 14.67 7.69
C GLN A 75 5.38 14.17 7.19
N PRO A 76 6.50 14.62 7.81
CA PRO A 76 7.81 14.08 7.51
C PRO A 76 7.84 12.55 7.65
N ALA A 77 8.46 11.87 6.69
CA ALA A 77 8.57 10.40 6.66
C ALA A 77 9.62 9.86 7.65
N LEU A 78 9.57 10.28 8.91
CA LEU A 78 10.64 10.09 9.90
C LEU A 78 11.08 8.63 10.06
N LYS A 79 10.15 7.67 10.05
CA LYS A 79 10.51 6.24 10.15
C LYS A 79 11.33 5.74 8.97
N ILE A 80 11.08 6.28 7.78
CA ILE A 80 11.84 5.96 6.56
C ILE A 80 13.20 6.67 6.63
N THR A 81 13.22 7.98 6.89
CA THR A 81 14.46 8.76 6.94
C THR A 81 15.44 8.22 7.99
N ARG A 82 14.96 7.86 9.18
CA ARG A 82 15.79 7.27 10.24
C ARG A 82 16.32 5.89 9.88
N ALA A 83 15.52 5.07 9.19
CA ALA A 83 15.97 3.75 8.73
C ALA A 83 17.08 3.88 7.68
N ILE A 84 16.94 4.83 6.74
CA ILE A 84 17.97 5.13 5.74
C ILE A 84 19.24 5.64 6.44
N GLN A 85 19.12 6.59 7.37
CA GLN A 85 20.28 7.10 8.12
C GLN A 85 21.04 6.01 8.87
N ARG A 86 20.35 4.99 9.41
CA ARG A 86 20.97 3.89 10.15
C ARG A 86 21.60 2.82 9.26
N THR A 87 21.05 2.59 8.07
CA THR A 87 21.40 1.44 7.22
C THR A 87 22.15 1.81 5.95
N GLY A 88 22.05 3.07 5.51
CA GLY A 88 22.53 3.53 4.20
C GLY A 88 21.76 2.95 3.01
N ALA A 89 20.64 2.24 3.23
CA ALA A 89 19.95 1.50 2.18
C ALA A 89 18.44 1.84 2.12
N LEU A 90 17.88 1.73 0.91
CA LEU A 90 16.45 1.86 0.63
C LEU A 90 16.08 0.96 -0.56
N THR A 91 14.95 0.28 -0.45
CA THR A 91 14.30 -0.41 -1.57
C THR A 91 12.87 0.11 -1.70
N VAL A 92 12.44 0.37 -2.93
CA VAL A 92 11.07 0.79 -3.26
C VAL A 92 10.53 -0.15 -4.32
N GLU A 93 9.33 -0.67 -4.10
CA GLU A 93 8.60 -1.51 -5.05
C GLU A 93 7.24 -0.87 -5.33
N ALA A 94 6.86 -0.78 -6.60
CA ALA A 94 5.58 -0.26 -7.04
C ALA A 94 5.12 -0.97 -8.32
N TRP A 95 3.82 -1.24 -8.40
CA TRP A 95 3.17 -1.75 -9.61
C TRP A 95 2.47 -0.59 -10.31
N LEU A 96 2.80 -0.38 -11.59
CA LEU A 96 2.30 0.73 -12.40
C LEU A 96 1.67 0.16 -13.66
N HIS A 97 0.47 0.65 -14.00
CA HIS A 97 -0.16 0.44 -15.30
C HIS A 97 -0.31 1.81 -15.97
N PRO A 98 0.52 2.11 -16.99
CA PRO A 98 0.42 3.37 -17.76
C PRO A 98 -0.92 3.51 -18.49
#